data_AF-V8CHN7-F1
#
_entry.id   AF-V8CHN7-F1
#
_cell.length_a   1.000
_cell.length_b   1.000
_cell.length_c   1.000
_cell.angle_alpha   90.00
_cell.angle_beta   90.00
_cell.angle_gamma   90.00
#
_symmetry.space_group_name_H-M   'P 1'
#
loop_
_entity.id
_entity.type
_entity.pdbx_description
1 polymer ?
#
loop_
_entity_poly.entity_id
_entity_poly.type
_entity_poly.pdbx_seq_one_letter_code
_entity_poly.pdbx_strand_id
1 'polypeptide(L)'
;MKVALLMSGGVDSSYSAYLLQQQGYEVLGIYLKLHDKEEKHKIFIKNCEKVAKNLGFEFIVLEAQEAFKTIVYDYFVRSYERGETPNPCAMCNPNMKFGFALEKALELGCEKIATGHYARIQEVNGIKRVAKALDSSKDQSYFLYAISQDAIDRLIFPLGDMLKAEVKPKAFEAMPWFGSLEEYKESQEICFVETDYIDILKKHTKVDSPGVVRDTQGNIVGSHKGYMQYTIGKRKGFSVKGALEPHFVLDIDPKANEIIVGKKHELAKNLVQASNVSLSTLYNDKEYDIKIRYRSTPTKARLEVQDDVITAHLLEPVFGVAKGQALVVYDGDCVLGGGVIA
;
A
#
# COMPACT_ATOMS: atom_id res chain seq x y z
N MET A 1 -22.17 -20.59 2.03
CA MET A 1 -20.97 -20.12 1.31
C MET A 1 -19.89 -19.86 2.34
N LYS A 2 -18.71 -20.44 2.15
CA LYS A 2 -17.58 -20.31 3.08
C LYS A 2 -16.64 -19.18 2.63
N VAL A 3 -16.31 -18.27 3.55
CA VAL A 3 -15.46 -17.08 3.31
C VAL A 3 -14.21 -17.16 4.19
N ALA A 4 -13.04 -17.06 3.58
CA ALA A 4 -11.81 -16.82 4.33
C ALA A 4 -11.68 -15.35 4.68
N LEU A 5 -11.60 -14.99 5.95
CA LEU A 5 -11.36 -13.63 6.40
C LEU A 5 -9.89 -13.47 6.82
N LEU A 6 -9.16 -12.59 6.13
CA LEU A 6 -7.82 -12.21 6.57
C LEU A 6 -7.91 -11.30 7.80
N MET A 7 -7.48 -11.82 8.94
CA MET A 7 -7.53 -11.14 10.23
C MET A 7 -6.16 -10.57 10.60
N SER A 8 -6.12 -9.31 11.04
CA SER A 8 -4.90 -8.66 11.53
C SER A 8 -4.78 -8.65 13.06
N GLY A 9 -5.84 -9.06 13.77
CA GLY A 9 -5.96 -8.93 15.22
C GLY A 9 -6.38 -7.53 15.68
N GLY A 10 -6.71 -6.64 14.74
CA GLY A 10 -7.25 -5.30 15.00
C GLY A 10 -8.77 -5.22 14.89
N VAL A 11 -9.35 -4.09 15.35
CA VAL A 11 -10.81 -3.84 15.37
C VAL A 11 -11.47 -4.06 14.02
N ASP A 12 -10.86 -3.56 12.94
CA ASP A 12 -11.45 -3.57 11.60
C ASP A 12 -11.69 -4.99 11.08
N SER A 13 -10.68 -5.85 11.17
CA SER A 13 -10.84 -7.26 10.78
C SER A 13 -11.77 -8.03 11.72
N SER A 14 -11.76 -7.73 13.01
CA SER A 14 -12.64 -8.40 13.97
C SER A 14 -14.11 -8.06 13.73
N TYR A 15 -14.41 -6.78 13.47
CA TYR A 15 -15.75 -6.35 13.13
C TYR A 15 -16.18 -6.87 11.75
N SER A 16 -15.25 -6.98 10.80
CA SER A 16 -15.51 -7.65 9.52
C SER A 16 -15.99 -9.09 9.70
N ALA A 17 -15.45 -9.83 10.68
CA ALA A 17 -15.90 -11.19 10.99
C ALA A 17 -17.36 -11.22 11.43
N TYR A 18 -17.71 -10.33 12.36
CA TYR A 18 -19.08 -10.17 12.83
C TYR A 18 -20.04 -9.84 11.67
N LEU A 19 -19.69 -8.84 10.85
CA LEU A 19 -20.51 -8.43 9.71
C LEU A 19 -20.75 -9.57 8.71
N LEU A 20 -19.72 -10.35 8.38
CA LEU A 20 -19.84 -11.49 7.48
C LEU A 20 -20.79 -12.56 8.03
N GLN A 21 -20.73 -12.87 9.33
CA GLN A 21 -21.69 -13.79 9.94
C GLN A 21 -23.12 -13.25 9.93
N GLN A 22 -23.32 -11.96 10.18
CA GLN A 22 -24.65 -11.33 10.06
C GLN A 22 -25.21 -11.41 8.62
N GLN A 23 -24.34 -11.47 7.62
CA GLN A 23 -24.70 -11.68 6.21
C GLN A 23 -24.92 -13.17 5.86
N GLY A 24 -24.78 -14.09 6.83
CA GLY A 24 -25.02 -15.52 6.64
C GLY A 24 -23.84 -16.31 6.07
N TYR A 25 -22.63 -15.75 6.06
CA TYR A 25 -21.44 -16.47 5.64
C TYR A 25 -20.89 -17.38 6.74
N GLU A 26 -20.39 -18.55 6.34
CA GLU A 26 -19.53 -19.36 7.18
C GLU A 26 -18.11 -18.78 7.10
N VAL A 27 -17.58 -18.32 8.25
CA VAL A 27 -16.28 -17.65 8.30
C VAL A 27 -15.17 -18.63 8.66
N LEU A 28 -14.07 -18.60 7.92
CA LEU A 28 -12.78 -19.14 8.32
C LEU A 28 -11.82 -17.96 8.56
N GLY A 29 -11.40 -17.75 9.81
CA GLY A 29 -10.43 -16.72 10.14
C GLY A 29 -9.01 -17.17 9.77
N ILE A 30 -8.26 -16.33 9.06
CA ILE A 30 -6.88 -16.61 8.67
C ILE A 30 -5.99 -15.46 9.12
N TYR A 31 -4.97 -15.77 9.93
CA TYR A 31 -3.89 -14.83 10.23
C TYR A 31 -2.65 -15.16 9.39
N LEU A 32 -2.14 -14.18 8.64
CA LEU A 32 -0.90 -14.33 7.87
C LEU A 32 0.30 -13.88 8.71
N LYS A 33 1.15 -14.84 9.07
CA LYS A 33 2.41 -14.55 9.76
C LYS A 33 3.47 -14.20 8.72
N LEU A 34 3.74 -12.91 8.56
CA LEU A 34 4.54 -12.36 7.45
C LEU A 34 6.01 -12.06 7.81
N HIS A 35 6.36 -11.89 9.08
CA HIS A 35 7.70 -11.49 9.49
C HIS A 35 8.15 -12.17 10.79
N ASP A 36 9.39 -11.96 11.20
CA ASP A 36 10.05 -12.61 12.34
C ASP A 36 9.75 -11.98 13.71
N LYS A 37 8.83 -11.02 13.78
CA LYS A 37 8.46 -10.32 15.04
C LYS A 37 7.50 -11.13 15.89
N GLU A 38 8.03 -12.14 16.56
CA GLU A 38 7.23 -13.13 17.29
C GLU A 38 6.33 -12.51 18.38
N GLU A 39 6.84 -11.58 19.19
CA GLU A 39 6.05 -10.96 20.26
C GLU A 39 4.86 -10.16 19.72
N LYS A 40 5.04 -9.50 18.57
CA LYS A 40 3.95 -8.79 17.89
C LYS A 40 2.91 -9.78 17.35
N HIS A 41 3.34 -10.89 16.77
CA HIS A 41 2.44 -11.93 16.28
C HIS A 41 1.64 -12.59 17.40
N LYS A 42 2.27 -12.93 18.53
CA LYS A 42 1.59 -13.51 19.70
C LYS A 42 0.40 -12.66 20.17
N ILE A 43 0.57 -11.34 20.24
CA ILE A 43 -0.51 -10.42 20.64
C ILE A 43 -1.66 -10.45 19.64
N PHE A 44 -1.39 -10.32 18.35
CA PHE A 44 -2.44 -10.28 17.34
C PHE A 44 -3.13 -11.62 17.11
N ILE A 45 -2.39 -12.73 17.18
CA ILE A 45 -2.95 -14.09 17.11
C ILE A 45 -3.91 -14.30 18.28
N LYS A 46 -3.51 -13.94 19.50
CA LYS A 46 -4.39 -14.02 20.67
C LYS A 46 -5.67 -13.19 20.51
N ASN A 47 -5.58 -12.01 19.89
CA ASN A 47 -6.75 -11.19 19.58
C ASN A 47 -7.68 -11.89 18.57
N CYS A 48 -7.11 -12.49 17.51
CA CYS A 48 -7.89 -13.26 16.54
C CYS A 48 -8.56 -14.48 17.18
N GLU A 49 -7.84 -15.25 18.01
CA GLU A 49 -8.36 -16.41 18.73
C GLU A 49 -9.51 -16.02 19.67
N LYS A 50 -9.38 -14.88 20.39
CA LYS A 50 -10.47 -14.34 21.22
C LYS A 50 -11.71 -14.09 20.37
N VAL A 51 -11.57 -13.47 19.21
CA VAL A 51 -12.70 -13.17 18.31
C VAL A 51 -13.31 -14.45 17.77
N ALA A 52 -12.49 -15.36 17.24
CA ALA A 52 -12.92 -16.64 16.68
C ALA A 52 -13.69 -17.47 17.71
N LYS A 53 -13.19 -17.53 18.96
CA LYS A 53 -13.85 -18.25 20.05
C LYS A 53 -15.22 -17.66 20.40
N ASN A 54 -15.32 -16.33 20.51
CA ASN A 54 -16.57 -15.68 20.94
C ASN A 54 -17.62 -15.63 19.82
N LEU A 55 -17.18 -15.56 18.55
CA LEU A 55 -18.05 -15.58 17.38
C LEU A 55 -18.31 -16.99 16.84
N GLY A 56 -17.62 -18.00 17.36
CA GLY A 56 -17.86 -19.41 17.05
C GLY A 56 -17.44 -19.84 15.64
N PHE A 57 -16.25 -19.42 15.19
CA PHE A 57 -15.71 -19.80 13.88
C PHE A 57 -14.30 -20.38 13.96
N GLU A 58 -13.90 -21.15 12.93
CA GLU A 58 -12.57 -21.74 12.83
C GLU A 58 -11.50 -20.68 12.55
N PHE A 59 -10.36 -20.77 13.21
CA PHE A 59 -9.24 -19.86 13.02
C PHE A 59 -7.94 -20.61 12.82
N ILE A 60 -7.17 -20.21 11.82
CA ILE A 60 -5.85 -20.77 11.51
C ILE A 60 -4.80 -19.67 11.34
N VAL A 61 -3.55 -20.07 11.57
CA VAL A 61 -2.36 -19.24 11.29
C VAL A 61 -1.65 -19.85 10.09
N LEU A 62 -1.40 -19.04 9.07
CA LEU A 62 -0.57 -19.44 7.93
C LEU A 62 0.80 -18.80 8.06
N GLU A 63 1.82 -19.65 8.08
CA GLU A 63 3.23 -19.25 8.00
C GLU A 63 3.52 -18.82 6.55
N ALA A 64 3.88 -17.55 6.36
CA ALA A 64 4.11 -16.95 5.05
C ALA A 64 5.39 -16.11 5.01
N GLN A 65 6.26 -16.25 6.02
CA GLN A 65 7.44 -15.41 6.21
C GLN A 65 8.44 -15.54 5.05
N GLU A 66 8.69 -16.75 4.54
CA GLU A 66 9.66 -16.95 3.45
C GLU A 66 9.21 -16.29 2.14
N ALA A 67 7.94 -16.52 1.77
CA ALA A 67 7.32 -15.90 0.61
C ALA A 67 7.27 -14.37 0.78
N PHE A 68 6.87 -13.88 1.95
CA PHE A 68 6.85 -12.45 2.25
C PHE A 68 8.23 -11.82 2.16
N LYS A 69 9.25 -12.49 2.70
CA LYS A 69 10.63 -12.02 2.67
C LYS A 69 11.07 -11.80 1.23
N THR A 70 10.87 -12.82 0.39
CA THR A 70 11.33 -12.80 -1.01
C THR A 70 10.60 -11.75 -1.84
N ILE A 71 9.27 -11.69 -1.73
CA ILE A 71 8.41 -10.89 -2.61
C ILE A 71 8.32 -9.43 -2.15
N VAL A 72 8.22 -9.19 -0.84
CA VAL A 72 7.91 -7.85 -0.31
C VAL A 72 9.12 -7.23 0.36
N TYR A 73 9.75 -7.96 1.29
CA TYR A 73 10.81 -7.41 2.13
C TYR A 73 12.10 -7.16 1.34
N ASP A 74 12.55 -8.14 0.57
CA ASP A 74 13.78 -8.01 -0.23
C ASP A 74 13.57 -7.03 -1.39
N TYR A 75 12.36 -6.97 -1.97
CA TYR A 75 11.98 -5.91 -2.90
C TYR A 75 12.12 -4.52 -2.26
N PHE A 76 11.61 -4.36 -1.04
CA PHE A 76 11.68 -3.11 -0.29
C PHE A 76 13.15 -2.66 -0.09
N VAL A 77 14.00 -3.55 0.42
CA VAL A 77 15.42 -3.26 0.65
C VAL A 77 16.13 -2.90 -0.65
N ARG A 78 16.03 -3.76 -1.67
CA ARG A 78 16.71 -3.54 -2.97
C ARG A 78 16.25 -2.28 -3.69
N SER A 79 15.00 -1.85 -3.50
CA SER A 79 14.51 -0.61 -4.11
C SER A 79 15.18 0.62 -3.50
N TYR A 80 15.34 0.66 -2.18
CA TYR A 80 16.12 1.73 -1.54
C TYR A 80 17.59 1.74 -1.96
N GLU A 81 18.20 0.56 -2.16
CA GLU A 81 19.56 0.45 -2.71
C GLU A 81 19.69 0.97 -4.15
N ARG A 82 18.57 1.02 -4.90
CA ARG A 82 18.49 1.65 -6.22
C ARG A 82 18.06 3.12 -6.16
N GLY A 83 17.94 3.72 -4.97
CA GLY A 83 17.51 5.11 -4.80
C GLY A 83 16.01 5.33 -5.04
N GLU A 84 15.22 4.26 -5.06
CA GLU A 84 13.77 4.30 -5.26
C GLU A 84 13.04 4.45 -3.92
N THR A 85 11.76 4.83 -3.98
CA THR A 85 10.84 4.86 -2.85
C THR A 85 9.76 3.79 -3.05
N PRO A 86 9.95 2.55 -2.57
CA PRO A 86 9.02 1.45 -2.81
C PRO A 86 7.68 1.62 -2.07
N ASN A 87 6.62 1.02 -2.62
CA ASN A 87 5.36 0.79 -1.92
C ASN A 87 5.19 -0.72 -1.58
N PRO A 88 5.61 -1.18 -0.38
CA PRO A 88 5.55 -2.60 -0.04
C PRO A 88 4.12 -3.13 0.08
N CYS A 89 3.13 -2.29 0.42
CA CYS A 89 1.74 -2.70 0.53
C CYS A 89 1.12 -3.01 -0.84
N ALA A 90 1.47 -2.21 -1.86
CA ALA A 90 1.08 -2.47 -3.24
C ALA A 90 1.67 -3.78 -3.80
N MET A 91 2.82 -4.24 -3.29
CA MET A 91 3.37 -5.56 -3.60
C MET A 91 2.72 -6.68 -2.78
N CYS A 92 2.49 -6.43 -1.49
CA CYS A 92 1.95 -7.43 -0.56
C CYS A 92 0.51 -7.82 -0.87
N ASN A 93 -0.36 -6.87 -1.20
CA ASN A 93 -1.78 -7.16 -1.46
C ASN A 93 -1.98 -8.19 -2.59
N PRO A 94 -1.51 -7.96 -3.84
CA PRO A 94 -1.74 -8.89 -4.93
C PRO A 94 -1.04 -10.24 -4.75
N ASN A 95 0.17 -10.27 -4.16
CA ASN A 95 0.96 -11.50 -4.07
C ASN A 95 0.69 -12.31 -2.80
N MET A 96 0.53 -11.66 -1.65
CA MET A 96 0.40 -12.34 -0.36
C MET A 96 -1.06 -12.50 0.04
N LYS A 97 -1.82 -11.39 0.10
CA LYS A 97 -3.21 -11.43 0.58
C LYS A 97 -4.16 -12.04 -0.45
N PHE A 98 -4.02 -11.64 -1.71
CA PHE A 98 -4.93 -12.04 -2.79
C PHE A 98 -4.28 -13.02 -3.79
N GLY A 99 -3.05 -13.43 -3.52
CA GLY A 99 -2.36 -14.54 -4.16
C GLY A 99 -2.27 -15.71 -3.18
N PHE A 100 -1.16 -15.80 -2.44
CA PHE A 100 -0.87 -16.89 -1.51
C PHE A 100 -2.04 -17.24 -0.56
N ALA A 101 -2.62 -16.26 0.12
CA ALA A 101 -3.68 -16.54 1.09
C ALA A 101 -5.02 -16.91 0.43
N LEU A 102 -5.29 -16.39 -0.78
CA LEU A 102 -6.46 -16.80 -1.56
C LEU A 102 -6.31 -18.24 -2.03
N GLU A 103 -5.15 -18.63 -2.56
CA GLU A 103 -4.86 -20.01 -2.95
C GLU A 103 -5.07 -20.97 -1.78
N LYS A 104 -4.51 -20.65 -0.60
CA LYS A 104 -4.72 -21.44 0.62
C LYS A 104 -6.17 -21.46 1.08
N ALA A 105 -6.90 -20.36 0.96
CA ALA A 105 -8.33 -20.34 1.26
C ALA A 105 -9.13 -21.28 0.35
N LEU A 106 -8.83 -21.30 -0.95
CA LEU A 106 -9.48 -22.20 -1.92
C LEU A 106 -9.20 -23.67 -1.60
N GLU A 107 -7.95 -24.02 -1.25
CA GLU A 107 -7.58 -25.38 -0.79
C GLU A 107 -8.38 -25.82 0.45
N LEU A 108 -8.75 -24.89 1.32
CA LEU A 108 -9.54 -25.11 2.55
C LEU A 108 -11.06 -25.05 2.31
N GLY A 109 -11.49 -25.01 1.05
CA GLY A 109 -12.90 -25.03 0.64
C GLY A 109 -13.62 -23.70 0.76
N CYS A 110 -12.91 -22.58 0.93
CA CYS A 110 -13.52 -21.26 0.85
C CYS A 110 -13.82 -20.90 -0.61
N GLU A 111 -14.94 -20.22 -0.85
CA GLU A 111 -15.34 -19.76 -2.18
C GLU A 111 -14.97 -18.29 -2.43
N LYS A 112 -14.79 -17.55 -1.33
CA LYS A 112 -14.56 -16.11 -1.27
C LYS A 112 -13.46 -15.78 -0.25
N ILE A 113 -12.86 -14.61 -0.40
CA ILE A 113 -11.92 -14.03 0.56
C ILE A 113 -12.37 -12.63 0.95
N ALA A 114 -12.25 -12.31 2.24
CA ALA A 114 -12.62 -11.03 2.82
C ALA A 114 -11.45 -10.41 3.58
N THR A 115 -11.44 -9.08 3.65
CA THR A 115 -10.46 -8.34 4.43
C THR A 115 -11.08 -7.07 5.00
N GLY A 116 -10.52 -6.54 6.09
CA GLY A 116 -10.92 -5.25 6.66
C GLY A 116 -10.41 -4.03 5.89
N HIS A 117 -10.15 -4.13 4.58
CA HIS A 117 -9.79 -2.95 3.80
C HIS A 117 -11.00 -2.03 3.61
N TYR A 118 -10.75 -0.73 3.68
CA TYR A 118 -11.70 0.30 3.26
C TYR A 118 -11.60 0.44 1.73
N ALA A 119 -12.35 -0.39 1.03
CA ALA A 119 -12.55 -0.33 -0.42
C ALA A 119 -13.90 -0.99 -0.72
N ARG A 120 -14.42 -0.82 -1.93
CA ARG A 120 -15.66 -1.46 -2.37
C ARG A 120 -15.40 -2.35 -3.57
N ILE A 121 -16.34 -3.23 -3.85
CA ILE A 121 -16.43 -3.92 -5.13
C ILE A 121 -17.64 -3.35 -5.85
N GLN A 122 -17.41 -2.82 -7.05
CA GLN A 122 -18.47 -2.27 -7.90
C GLN A 122 -18.47 -3.03 -9.23
N GLU A 123 -19.65 -3.36 -9.73
CA GLU A 123 -19.81 -3.97 -11.04
C GLU A 123 -20.06 -2.89 -12.10
N VAL A 124 -19.26 -2.91 -13.16
CA VAL A 124 -19.39 -2.00 -14.30
C VAL A 124 -19.42 -2.86 -15.56
N ASN A 125 -20.53 -2.80 -16.30
CA ASN A 125 -20.76 -3.58 -17.52
C ASN A 125 -20.53 -5.09 -17.33
N GLY A 126 -20.99 -5.65 -16.20
CA GLY A 126 -20.82 -7.07 -15.88
C GLY A 126 -19.43 -7.47 -15.34
N ILE A 127 -18.51 -6.51 -15.19
CA ILE A 127 -17.14 -6.76 -14.68
C ILE A 127 -17.01 -6.13 -13.30
N LYS A 128 -16.62 -6.93 -12.31
CA LYS A 128 -16.33 -6.44 -10.95
C LYS A 128 -14.99 -5.70 -10.93
N ARG A 129 -14.97 -4.57 -10.24
CA ARG A 129 -13.78 -3.75 -10.03
C ARG A 129 -13.66 -3.36 -8.57
N VAL A 130 -12.42 -3.19 -8.12
CA VAL A 130 -12.15 -2.47 -6.88
C VAL A 130 -12.57 -1.02 -7.07
N ALA A 131 -13.31 -0.47 -6.12
CA ALA A 131 -13.74 0.91 -6.11
C ALA A 131 -13.34 1.60 -4.79
N LYS A 132 -13.32 2.93 -4.82
CA LYS A 132 -13.04 3.75 -3.64
C LYS A 132 -14.03 3.44 -2.52
N ALA A 133 -13.55 3.47 -1.28
CA ALA A 133 -14.41 3.41 -0.10
C ALA A 133 -15.36 4.60 -0.01
N LEU A 134 -16.43 4.46 0.78
CA LEU A 134 -17.27 5.59 1.19
C LEU A 134 -16.45 6.65 1.94
N ASP A 135 -15.56 6.21 2.85
CA ASP A 135 -14.65 7.10 3.58
C ASP A 135 -13.42 7.45 2.75
N SER A 136 -13.47 8.57 2.03
CA SER A 136 -12.34 9.07 1.24
C SER A 136 -11.06 9.32 2.04
N SER A 137 -11.15 9.56 3.35
CA SER A 137 -9.97 9.80 4.21
C SER A 137 -9.22 8.52 4.55
N LYS A 138 -9.88 7.37 4.39
CA LYS A 138 -9.34 6.04 4.69
C LYS A 138 -9.43 5.07 3.52
N ASP A 139 -9.87 5.52 2.35
CA ASP A 139 -9.91 4.73 1.12
C ASP A 139 -8.57 4.03 0.87
N GLN A 140 -8.58 2.72 0.68
CA GLN A 140 -7.39 1.89 0.45
C GLN A 140 -7.33 1.34 -0.98
N SER A 141 -8.25 1.74 -1.87
CA SER A 141 -8.30 1.31 -3.28
C SER A 141 -6.95 1.43 -4.01
N TYR A 142 -6.17 2.47 -3.67
CA TYR A 142 -4.83 2.72 -4.22
C TYR A 142 -3.86 1.55 -4.05
N PHE A 143 -3.95 0.80 -2.96
CA PHE A 143 -3.05 -0.33 -2.70
C PHE A 143 -3.50 -1.63 -3.36
N LEU A 144 -4.63 -1.62 -4.06
CA LEU A 144 -5.33 -2.79 -4.59
C LEU A 144 -5.33 -2.83 -6.13
N TYR A 145 -4.59 -1.93 -6.79
CA TYR A 145 -4.62 -1.77 -8.24
C TYR A 145 -4.13 -2.98 -9.04
N ALA A 146 -3.26 -3.80 -8.44
CA ALA A 146 -2.61 -4.94 -9.08
C ALA A 146 -3.26 -6.29 -8.76
N ILE A 147 -4.45 -6.29 -8.15
CA ILE A 147 -5.17 -7.54 -7.85
C ILE A 147 -5.71 -8.14 -9.16
N SER A 148 -5.55 -9.45 -9.33
CA SER A 148 -6.07 -10.17 -10.50
C SER A 148 -7.61 -10.17 -10.53
N GLN A 149 -8.20 -10.29 -11.72
CA GLN A 149 -9.65 -10.32 -11.87
C GLN A 149 -10.29 -11.51 -11.13
N ASP A 150 -9.67 -12.71 -11.18
CA ASP A 150 -10.19 -13.88 -10.43
C ASP A 150 -10.23 -13.62 -8.91
N ALA A 151 -9.23 -12.93 -8.37
CA ALA A 151 -9.25 -12.53 -6.97
C ALA A 151 -10.34 -11.47 -6.71
N ILE A 152 -10.49 -10.46 -7.57
CA ILE A 152 -11.56 -9.44 -7.48
C ILE A 152 -12.94 -10.10 -7.47
N ASP A 153 -13.17 -11.11 -8.30
CA ASP A 153 -14.47 -11.79 -8.38
C ASP A 153 -14.82 -12.54 -7.09
N ARG A 154 -13.81 -12.86 -6.29
CA ARG A 154 -13.91 -13.57 -4.99
C ARG A 154 -13.83 -12.65 -3.77
N LEU A 155 -13.60 -11.35 -3.98
CA LEU A 155 -13.33 -10.41 -2.91
C LEU A 155 -14.60 -9.88 -2.22
N ILE A 156 -14.49 -9.70 -0.91
CA ILE A 156 -15.48 -9.01 -0.08
C ILE A 156 -14.76 -7.98 0.82
N PHE A 157 -15.27 -6.76 0.87
CA PHE A 157 -14.79 -5.70 1.75
C PHE A 157 -15.92 -5.24 2.69
N PRO A 158 -16.07 -5.85 3.88
CA PRO A 158 -17.22 -5.58 4.75
C PRO A 158 -17.30 -4.13 5.26
N LEU A 159 -16.20 -3.39 5.23
CA LEU A 159 -16.11 -2.02 5.73
C LEU A 159 -16.18 -0.95 4.64
N GLY A 160 -16.34 -1.35 3.37
CA GLY A 160 -16.26 -0.45 2.22
C GLY A 160 -17.26 0.69 2.23
N ASP A 161 -18.46 0.44 2.77
CA ASP A 161 -19.57 1.40 2.86
C ASP A 161 -19.68 2.07 4.24
N MET A 162 -18.60 2.07 5.02
CA MET A 162 -18.59 2.62 6.38
C MET A 162 -17.57 3.76 6.52
N LEU A 163 -17.92 4.74 7.36
CA LEU A 163 -16.95 5.71 7.85
C LEU A 163 -16.07 5.07 8.92
N LYS A 164 -14.75 5.28 8.87
CA LYS A 164 -13.80 4.70 9.84
C LYS A 164 -14.14 5.11 11.28
N ALA A 165 -14.62 6.35 11.46
CA ALA A 165 -15.03 6.87 12.75
C ALA A 165 -16.20 6.08 13.37
N GLU A 166 -17.04 5.41 12.56
CA GLU A 166 -18.18 4.64 13.04
C GLU A 166 -17.86 3.18 13.32
N VAL A 167 -16.86 2.61 12.63
CA VAL A 167 -16.52 1.17 12.74
C VAL A 167 -16.22 0.79 14.17
N LYS A 168 -15.42 1.60 14.87
CA LYS A 168 -14.98 1.29 16.22
C LYS A 168 -16.14 1.35 17.23
N PRO A 169 -16.95 2.42 17.32
CA PRO A 169 -18.16 2.43 18.15
C PRO A 169 -19.11 1.27 17.86
N LYS A 170 -19.45 1.02 16.59
CA LYS A 170 -20.35 -0.07 16.19
C LYS A 170 -19.80 -1.45 16.56
N ALA A 171 -18.48 -1.65 16.46
CA ALA A 171 -17.84 -2.89 16.86
C ALA A 171 -17.98 -3.15 18.37
N PHE A 172 -17.79 -2.15 19.22
CA PHE A 172 -17.94 -2.32 20.67
C PHE A 172 -19.39 -2.49 21.11
N GLU A 173 -20.33 -1.83 20.44
CA GLU A 173 -21.77 -2.03 20.66
C GLU A 173 -22.18 -3.45 20.28
N ALA A 174 -21.79 -3.93 19.10
CA ALA A 174 -22.13 -5.25 18.59
C ALA A 174 -21.39 -6.40 19.31
N MET A 175 -20.18 -6.13 19.82
CA MET A 175 -19.34 -7.11 20.51
C MET A 175 -18.87 -6.56 21.87
N PRO A 176 -19.74 -6.46 22.90
CA PRO A 176 -19.36 -5.88 24.19
C PRO A 176 -18.23 -6.63 24.92
N TRP A 177 -18.06 -7.92 24.63
CA TRP A 177 -16.95 -8.76 25.14
C TRP A 177 -15.60 -8.45 24.49
N PHE A 178 -15.57 -7.63 23.43
CA PHE A 178 -14.40 -7.42 22.60
C PHE A 178 -13.26 -6.73 23.36
N GLY A 179 -13.58 -5.90 24.36
CA GLY A 179 -12.61 -5.30 25.30
C GLY A 179 -12.59 -3.77 25.23
N SER A 180 -11.42 -3.17 25.47
CA SER A 180 -11.22 -1.71 25.45
C SER A 180 -10.32 -1.26 24.29
N LEU A 181 -10.29 0.05 24.02
CA LEU A 181 -9.46 0.65 22.96
C LEU A 181 -7.96 0.37 23.14
N GLU A 182 -7.52 0.17 24.38
CA GLU A 182 -6.12 -0.03 24.76
C GLU A 182 -5.59 -1.39 24.31
N GLU A 183 -6.47 -2.39 24.20
CA GLU A 183 -6.15 -3.74 23.72
C GLU A 183 -5.88 -3.78 22.20
N TYR A 184 -6.41 -2.81 21.45
CA TYR A 184 -6.38 -2.79 19.98
C TYR A 184 -5.73 -1.51 19.45
N LYS A 185 -4.40 -1.52 19.41
CA LYS A 185 -3.61 -0.48 18.73
C LYS A 185 -3.90 -0.49 17.22
N GLU A 186 -3.91 0.68 16.61
CA GLU A 186 -4.00 0.78 15.15
C GLU A 186 -2.76 0.17 14.49
N SER A 187 -2.96 -0.38 13.29
CA SER A 187 -1.87 -0.91 12.48
C SER A 187 -0.97 0.22 11.99
N GLN A 188 0.34 -0.01 12.03
CA GLN A 188 1.36 0.88 11.44
C GLN A 188 1.26 0.89 9.91
N GLU A 189 1.78 1.93 9.25
CA GLU A 189 1.71 2.07 7.79
C GLU A 189 2.43 0.92 7.04
N ILE A 190 3.56 0.42 7.56
CA ILE A 190 4.28 -0.75 7.02
C ILE A 190 4.42 -1.81 8.12
N CYS A 191 3.92 -3.03 7.88
CA CYS A 191 3.74 -4.03 8.93
C CYS A 191 5.04 -4.46 9.63
N PHE A 192 6.16 -4.53 8.91
CA PHE A 192 7.47 -4.94 9.42
C PHE A 192 8.36 -3.77 9.89
N VAL A 193 7.90 -2.52 9.78
CA VAL A 193 8.59 -1.33 10.32
C VAL A 193 7.95 -0.96 11.66
N GLU A 194 8.77 -0.63 12.68
CA GLU A 194 8.25 -0.21 14.01
C GLU A 194 8.25 1.30 14.17
N THR A 195 9.36 1.90 13.75
CA THR A 195 9.70 3.29 13.96
C THR A 195 10.01 3.95 12.62
N ASP A 196 11.16 3.61 12.04
CA ASP A 196 11.65 4.17 10.79
C ASP A 196 12.12 3.04 9.87
N TYR A 197 11.91 3.20 8.56
CA TYR A 197 12.40 2.25 7.56
C TYR A 197 13.93 2.23 7.53
N ILE A 198 14.59 3.31 7.94
CA ILE A 198 16.05 3.38 8.05
C ILE A 198 16.58 2.26 8.94
N ASP A 199 15.88 1.91 10.02
CA ASP A 199 16.25 0.82 10.94
C ASP A 199 16.19 -0.55 10.27
N ILE A 200 15.34 -0.71 9.25
CA ILE A 200 15.30 -1.92 8.42
C ILE A 200 16.51 -1.95 7.50
N LEU A 201 16.77 -0.85 6.77
CA LEU A 201 17.86 -0.77 5.81
C LEU A 201 19.24 -0.98 6.46
N LYS A 202 19.44 -0.46 7.67
CA LYS A 202 20.69 -0.62 8.45
C LYS A 202 21.06 -2.08 8.75
N LYS A 203 20.10 -3.00 8.69
CA LYS A 203 20.37 -4.44 8.87
C LYS A 203 21.00 -5.09 7.64
N HIS A 204 20.88 -4.47 6.47
CA HIS A 204 21.31 -5.05 5.18
C HIS A 204 22.46 -4.30 4.54
N THR A 205 22.52 -2.97 4.75
CA THR A 205 23.49 -2.13 4.07
C THR A 205 23.91 -0.93 4.92
N LYS A 206 25.02 -0.28 4.53
CA LYS A 206 25.53 0.92 5.20
C LYS A 206 24.72 2.16 4.77
N VAL A 207 23.65 2.43 5.49
CA VAL A 207 22.76 3.58 5.23
C VAL A 207 23.38 4.93 5.61
N ASP A 208 24.15 4.96 6.71
CA ASP A 208 24.88 6.15 7.15
C ASP A 208 26.20 6.23 6.35
N SER A 209 26.09 6.75 5.13
CA SER A 209 27.19 6.95 4.19
C SER A 209 27.14 8.38 3.67
N PRO A 210 27.80 9.34 4.35
CA PRO A 210 27.73 10.74 3.97
C PRO A 210 28.13 10.96 2.50
N GLY A 211 27.35 11.79 1.82
CA GLY A 211 27.53 12.10 0.40
C GLY A 211 27.30 13.58 0.12
N VAL A 212 27.40 13.97 -1.15
CA VAL A 212 27.31 15.37 -1.56
C VAL A 212 25.92 15.74 -2.07
N VAL A 213 25.53 16.98 -1.80
CA VAL A 213 24.31 17.58 -2.35
C VAL A 213 24.70 18.42 -3.55
N ARG A 214 24.08 18.17 -4.69
CA ARG A 214 24.25 18.97 -5.92
C ARG A 214 23.03 19.82 -6.24
N ASP A 215 23.26 20.95 -6.89
CA ASP A 215 22.18 21.69 -7.56
C ASP A 215 21.91 21.14 -8.97
N THR A 216 20.94 21.71 -9.66
CA THR A 216 20.57 21.32 -11.03
C THR A 216 21.61 21.68 -12.10
N GLN A 217 22.64 22.46 -11.75
CA GLN A 217 23.79 22.76 -12.61
C GLN A 217 24.97 21.81 -12.36
N GLY A 218 24.83 20.89 -11.39
CA GLY A 218 25.87 19.93 -11.00
C GLY A 218 26.88 20.47 -9.99
N ASN A 219 26.71 21.69 -9.46
CA ASN A 219 27.61 22.24 -8.47
C ASN A 219 27.39 21.58 -7.10
N ILE A 220 28.46 21.36 -6.34
CA ILE A 220 28.37 20.88 -4.97
C ILE A 220 27.91 22.04 -4.07
N VAL A 221 26.70 21.92 -3.53
CA VAL A 221 26.08 22.95 -2.69
C VAL A 221 25.95 22.51 -1.23
N GLY A 222 26.26 21.26 -0.88
CA GLY A 222 26.24 20.82 0.52
C GLY A 222 26.51 19.33 0.70
N SER A 223 25.96 18.76 1.76
CA SER A 223 26.15 17.35 2.13
C SER A 223 24.91 16.72 2.76
N HIS A 224 24.85 15.40 2.72
CA HIS A 224 23.75 14.58 3.25
C HIS A 224 24.29 13.36 4.02
N LYS A 225 23.41 12.65 4.74
CA LYS A 225 23.80 11.52 5.62
C LYS A 225 23.89 10.16 4.90
N GLY A 226 23.24 10.05 3.75
CA GLY A 226 23.29 8.90 2.83
C GLY A 226 22.03 8.87 1.98
N TYR A 227 22.15 8.63 0.67
CA TYR A 227 21.06 8.90 -0.28
C TYR A 227 19.76 8.13 0.05
N MET A 228 19.86 6.92 0.60
CA MET A 228 18.73 6.07 0.98
C MET A 228 17.82 6.67 2.07
N GLN A 229 18.30 7.70 2.78
CA GLN A 229 17.51 8.41 3.80
C GLN A 229 16.58 9.47 3.19
N TYR A 230 16.58 9.63 1.87
CA TYR A 230 15.86 10.66 1.15
C TYR A 230 14.91 10.09 0.10
N THR A 231 13.89 10.88 -0.21
CA THR A 231 12.87 10.57 -1.20
C THR A 231 12.56 11.84 -2.00
N ILE A 232 12.07 11.70 -3.23
CA ILE A 232 11.78 12.86 -4.08
C ILE A 232 10.76 13.79 -3.41
N GLY A 233 11.11 15.08 -3.34
CA GLY A 233 10.35 16.11 -2.66
C GLY A 233 10.64 16.24 -1.16
N LYS A 234 11.59 15.49 -0.59
CA LYS A 234 12.01 15.69 0.81
C LYS A 234 12.71 17.04 0.96
N ARG A 235 12.35 17.79 2.01
CA ARG A 235 12.87 19.15 2.29
C ARG A 235 13.93 19.22 3.39
N LYS A 236 14.00 18.20 4.25
CA LYS A 236 14.81 18.23 5.49
C LYS A 236 15.80 17.08 5.54
N GLY A 237 16.86 17.26 6.33
CA GLY A 237 17.83 16.21 6.66
C GLY A 237 19.13 16.26 5.85
N PHE A 238 19.28 17.22 4.94
CA PHE A 238 20.52 17.52 4.20
C PHE A 238 20.89 19.00 4.40
N SER A 239 22.12 19.37 4.05
CA SER A 239 22.61 20.74 4.15
C SER A 239 22.75 21.37 2.75
N VAL A 240 22.49 22.67 2.66
CA VAL A 240 22.73 23.50 1.46
C VAL A 240 23.36 24.80 1.93
N LYS A 241 24.56 25.11 1.45
CA LYS A 241 25.33 26.32 1.80
C LYS A 241 24.67 27.53 1.16
N GLY A 242 24.47 28.60 1.94
CA GLY A 242 23.96 29.88 1.42
C GLY A 242 22.49 29.85 0.95
N ALA A 243 21.72 28.81 1.29
CA ALA A 243 20.32 28.71 0.88
C ALA A 243 19.45 29.75 1.60
N LEU A 244 18.93 30.71 0.84
CA LEU A 244 17.95 31.69 1.31
C LEU A 244 16.50 31.18 1.21
N GLU A 245 16.27 30.15 0.38
CA GLU A 245 14.96 29.55 0.14
C GLU A 245 14.99 28.03 0.39
N PRO A 246 13.82 27.40 0.70
CA PRO A 246 13.75 25.96 0.88
C PRO A 246 14.13 25.15 -0.37
N HIS A 247 15.01 24.18 -0.19
CA HIS A 247 15.38 23.21 -1.22
C HIS A 247 14.69 21.86 -0.99
N PHE A 248 14.46 21.13 -2.08
CA PHE A 248 13.80 19.84 -2.12
C PHE A 248 14.64 18.86 -2.94
N VAL A 249 14.67 17.59 -2.54
CA VAL A 249 15.31 16.53 -3.33
C VAL A 249 14.56 16.36 -4.65
N LEU A 250 15.22 16.66 -5.76
CA LEU A 250 14.69 16.53 -7.11
C LEU A 250 15.02 15.16 -7.71
N ASP A 251 16.19 14.62 -7.39
CA ASP A 251 16.67 13.34 -7.89
C ASP A 251 17.71 12.72 -6.94
N ILE A 252 17.96 11.42 -7.10
CA ILE A 252 18.86 10.62 -6.28
C ILE A 252 19.76 9.82 -7.21
N ASP A 253 21.09 9.92 -7.02
CA ASP A 253 22.07 9.07 -7.71
C ASP A 253 22.73 8.10 -6.70
N PRO A 254 22.30 6.83 -6.69
CA PRO A 254 22.88 5.79 -5.83
C PRO A 254 24.34 5.48 -6.15
N LYS A 255 24.73 5.55 -7.43
CA LYS A 255 26.07 5.15 -7.90
C LYS A 255 27.12 6.16 -7.44
N ALA A 256 26.78 7.44 -7.52
CA ALA A 256 27.64 8.52 -7.06
C ALA A 256 27.49 8.83 -5.55
N ASN A 257 26.46 8.27 -4.89
CA ASN A 257 26.04 8.63 -3.53
C ASN A 257 25.75 10.13 -3.41
N GLU A 258 24.87 10.62 -4.27
CA GLU A 258 24.51 12.04 -4.37
C GLU A 258 23.00 12.23 -4.34
N ILE A 259 22.57 13.40 -3.87
CA ILE A 259 21.21 13.89 -4.07
C ILE A 259 21.26 15.22 -4.82
N ILE A 260 20.37 15.37 -5.79
CA ILE A 260 20.16 16.62 -6.51
C ILE A 260 19.03 17.36 -5.83
N VAL A 261 19.23 18.65 -5.53
CA VAL A 261 18.24 19.49 -4.88
C VAL A 261 17.99 20.76 -5.66
N GLY A 262 16.79 21.31 -5.51
CA GLY A 262 16.41 22.58 -6.09
C GLY A 262 15.13 23.11 -5.47
N LYS A 263 14.52 24.09 -6.13
CA LYS A 263 13.32 24.76 -5.66
C LYS A 263 12.08 23.92 -5.94
N LYS A 264 10.99 24.26 -5.25
CA LYS A 264 9.72 23.51 -5.35
C LYS A 264 9.18 23.40 -6.78
N HIS A 265 9.30 24.45 -7.59
CA HIS A 265 8.77 24.44 -8.96
C HIS A 265 9.52 23.46 -9.88
N GLU A 266 10.78 23.12 -9.56
CA GLU A 266 11.58 22.16 -10.33
C GLU A 266 11.16 20.69 -10.10
N LEU A 267 10.32 20.43 -9.08
CA LEU A 267 9.68 19.12 -8.86
C LEU A 267 8.51 18.86 -9.82
N ALA A 268 8.04 19.88 -10.55
CA ALA A 268 6.90 19.77 -11.44
C ALA A 268 7.20 18.79 -12.58
N LYS A 269 6.33 17.81 -12.77
CA LYS A 269 6.34 16.88 -13.90
C LYS A 269 5.00 16.97 -14.61
N ASN A 270 5.04 17.04 -15.94
CA ASN A 270 3.86 16.99 -16.82
C ASN A 270 3.68 15.61 -17.47
N LEU A 271 4.64 14.71 -17.26
CA LEU A 271 4.64 13.36 -17.82
C LEU A 271 5.18 12.41 -16.75
N VAL A 272 4.50 11.26 -16.59
CA VAL A 272 4.93 10.19 -15.68
C VAL A 272 4.91 8.87 -16.44
N GLN A 273 6.00 8.11 -16.35
CA GLN A 273 6.06 6.76 -16.90
C GLN A 273 6.06 5.74 -15.76
N ALA A 274 5.39 4.63 -15.99
CA ALA A 274 5.35 3.50 -15.08
C ALA A 274 5.45 2.19 -15.85
N SER A 275 6.13 1.20 -15.26
CA SER A 275 6.03 -0.19 -15.69
C SER A 275 4.61 -0.68 -15.43
N ASN A 276 3.91 -1.07 -16.49
CA ASN A 276 2.53 -1.53 -16.42
C ASN A 276 2.46 -2.86 -15.66
N VAL A 277 1.47 -3.00 -14.79
CA VAL A 277 1.25 -4.23 -14.01
C VAL A 277 -0.15 -4.80 -14.26
N SER A 278 -1.16 -3.94 -14.40
CA SER A 278 -2.56 -4.40 -14.45
C SER A 278 -3.48 -3.55 -15.30
N LEU A 279 -2.98 -2.53 -15.99
CA LEU A 279 -3.82 -1.65 -16.80
C LEU A 279 -3.97 -2.22 -18.22
N SER A 280 -5.21 -2.39 -18.67
CA SER A 280 -5.49 -2.82 -20.05
C SER A 280 -5.09 -1.74 -21.07
N THR A 281 -4.60 -2.18 -22.23
CA THR A 281 -4.24 -1.33 -23.38
C THR A 281 -5.44 -0.60 -24.01
N LEU A 282 -6.67 -0.92 -23.60
CA LEU A 282 -7.89 -0.27 -24.07
C LEU A 282 -8.11 1.14 -23.49
N TYR A 283 -7.44 1.50 -22.40
CA TYR A 283 -7.66 2.77 -21.68
C TYR A 283 -6.85 3.95 -22.24
N ASN A 284 -6.84 4.08 -23.57
CA ASN A 284 -6.18 5.17 -24.32
C ASN A 284 -7.19 6.12 -25.00
N ASP A 285 -8.46 6.04 -24.59
CA ASP A 285 -9.62 6.61 -25.29
C ASP A 285 -10.07 7.99 -24.77
N LYS A 286 -9.73 8.33 -23.52
CA LYS A 286 -10.14 9.58 -22.86
C LYS A 286 -9.18 10.01 -21.76
N GLU A 287 -9.57 11.05 -21.03
CA GLU A 287 -8.88 11.51 -19.83
C GLU A 287 -9.34 10.72 -18.61
N TYR A 288 -8.38 10.28 -17.80
CA TYR A 288 -8.59 9.49 -16.60
C TYR A 288 -8.09 10.21 -15.36
N ASP A 289 -8.65 9.87 -14.20
CA ASP A 289 -8.08 10.28 -12.92
C ASP A 289 -6.93 9.35 -12.57
N ILE A 290 -5.79 9.91 -12.18
CA ILE A 290 -4.65 9.13 -11.72
C ILE A 290 -4.20 9.58 -10.33
N LYS A 291 -3.64 8.64 -9.56
CA LYS A 291 -2.91 8.91 -8.33
C LYS A 291 -1.50 8.37 -8.45
N ILE A 292 -0.52 9.22 -8.13
CA ILE A 292 0.92 8.86 -8.10
C ILE A 292 1.44 8.62 -6.67
N ARG A 293 0.60 8.92 -5.67
CA ARG A 293 0.86 8.74 -4.24
C ARG A 293 -0.46 8.44 -3.54
N TYR A 294 -0.39 7.70 -2.44
CA TYR A 294 -1.58 7.28 -1.70
C TYR A 294 -2.47 8.45 -1.26
N ARG A 295 -1.90 9.48 -0.64
CA ARG A 295 -2.64 10.65 -0.12
C ARG A 295 -2.65 11.85 -1.07
N SER A 296 -2.28 11.69 -2.34
CA SER A 296 -2.40 12.78 -3.30
C SER A 296 -3.86 12.93 -3.75
N THR A 297 -4.27 14.17 -4.01
CA THR A 297 -5.45 14.43 -4.82
C THR A 297 -5.26 13.77 -6.19
N PRO A 298 -6.28 13.11 -6.75
CA PRO A 298 -6.22 12.64 -8.13
C PRO A 298 -5.97 13.81 -9.08
N THR A 299 -5.24 13.56 -10.16
CA THR A 299 -5.06 14.50 -11.27
C THR A 299 -5.55 13.88 -12.58
N LYS A 300 -5.94 14.70 -13.54
CA LYS A 300 -6.35 14.23 -14.86
C LYS A 300 -5.13 13.97 -15.75
N ALA A 301 -5.18 12.87 -16.49
CA ALA A 301 -4.16 12.52 -17.46
C ALA A 301 -4.75 11.84 -18.70
N ARG A 302 -4.12 12.06 -19.86
CA ARG A 302 -4.27 11.21 -21.05
C ARG A 302 -3.24 10.10 -21.00
N LEU A 303 -3.66 8.89 -21.31
CA LEU A 303 -2.81 7.71 -21.17
C LEU A 303 -2.41 7.17 -22.54
N GLU A 304 -1.15 6.75 -22.64
CA GLU A 304 -0.65 5.87 -23.68
C GLU A 304 -0.19 4.59 -22.99
N VAL A 305 -1.01 3.54 -23.12
CA VAL A 305 -0.77 2.22 -22.52
C VAL A 305 -0.28 1.26 -23.60
N GLN A 306 0.93 0.75 -23.39
CA GLN A 306 1.52 -0.41 -24.06
C GLN A 306 1.63 -1.54 -23.04
N ASP A 307 1.81 -2.79 -23.51
CA ASP A 307 1.73 -3.98 -22.63
C ASP A 307 2.53 -3.83 -21.34
N ASP A 308 3.78 -3.36 -21.42
CA ASP A 308 4.68 -3.21 -20.26
C ASP A 308 4.85 -1.77 -19.76
N VAL A 309 4.24 -0.77 -20.41
CA VAL A 309 4.50 0.65 -20.10
C VAL A 309 3.22 1.48 -20.11
N ILE A 310 3.03 2.27 -19.05
CA ILE A 310 2.02 3.33 -18.98
C ILE A 310 2.74 4.68 -19.10
N THR A 311 2.38 5.49 -20.08
CA THR A 311 2.79 6.90 -20.15
C THR A 311 1.56 7.78 -19.86
N ALA A 312 1.62 8.56 -18.79
CA ALA A 312 0.57 9.47 -18.39
C ALA A 312 0.97 10.92 -18.69
N HIS A 313 0.26 11.53 -19.65
CA HIS A 313 0.38 12.95 -19.99
C HIS A 313 -0.58 13.76 -19.12
N LEU A 314 -0.03 14.50 -18.17
CA LEU A 314 -0.77 15.19 -17.13
C LEU A 314 -1.33 16.52 -17.66
N LEU A 315 -2.58 16.81 -17.34
CA LEU A 315 -3.19 18.09 -17.68
C LEU A 315 -2.68 19.23 -16.78
N GLU A 316 -2.33 18.89 -15.54
CA GLU A 316 -1.68 19.80 -14.58
C GLU A 316 -0.41 19.16 -14.02
N PRO A 317 0.64 19.95 -13.76
CA PRO A 317 1.88 19.43 -13.21
C PRO A 317 1.67 18.83 -11.83
N VAL A 318 2.21 17.63 -11.62
CA VAL A 318 2.29 17.03 -10.30
C VAL A 318 3.70 17.17 -9.72
N PHE A 319 3.79 17.17 -8.40
CA PHE A 319 5.04 17.37 -7.69
C PHE A 319 5.45 16.09 -6.96
N GLY A 320 6.74 15.79 -6.98
CA GLY A 320 7.27 14.67 -6.21
C GLY A 320 6.98 13.30 -6.83
N VAL A 321 7.09 13.18 -8.15
CA VAL A 321 7.05 11.86 -8.78
C VAL A 321 8.28 11.07 -8.32
N ALA A 322 8.08 9.98 -7.60
CA ALA A 322 9.16 9.17 -7.02
C ALA A 322 9.16 7.77 -7.64
N LYS A 323 10.31 7.34 -8.14
CA LYS A 323 10.50 5.98 -8.66
C LYS A 323 10.16 4.94 -7.60
N GLY A 324 9.52 3.84 -7.99
CA GLY A 324 9.08 2.78 -7.09
C GLY A 324 7.72 3.03 -6.38
N GLN A 325 7.13 4.23 -6.51
CA GLN A 325 5.73 4.47 -6.12
C GLN A 325 4.77 3.94 -7.18
N ALA A 326 3.49 3.82 -6.83
CA ALA A 326 2.48 3.34 -7.76
C ALA A 326 1.82 4.50 -8.53
N LEU A 327 1.58 4.27 -9.82
CA LEU A 327 0.65 5.04 -10.64
C LEU A 327 -0.64 4.22 -10.73
N VAL A 328 -1.74 4.74 -10.20
CA VAL A 328 -3.04 4.05 -10.19
C VAL A 328 -4.04 4.87 -10.99
N VAL A 329 -4.74 4.20 -11.91
CA VAL A 329 -5.71 4.80 -12.82
C VAL A 329 -7.13 4.50 -12.35
N TYR A 330 -7.97 5.53 -12.38
CA TYR A 330 -9.36 5.50 -11.97
C TYR A 330 -10.29 6.02 -13.07
N ASP A 331 -11.49 5.42 -13.14
CA ASP A 331 -12.65 5.98 -13.84
C ASP A 331 -13.79 6.16 -12.83
N GLY A 332 -14.05 7.41 -12.47
CA GLY A 332 -14.88 7.76 -11.32
C GLY A 332 -14.31 7.18 -10.02
N ASP A 333 -15.04 6.23 -9.43
CA ASP A 333 -14.63 5.53 -8.21
C ASP A 333 -13.91 4.21 -8.47
N CYS A 334 -14.00 3.66 -9.68
CA CYS A 334 -13.44 2.34 -10.01
C CYS A 334 -11.95 2.44 -10.35
N VAL A 335 -11.17 1.51 -9.81
CA VAL A 335 -9.78 1.28 -10.18
C VAL A 335 -9.74 0.50 -11.49
N LEU A 336 -9.05 1.05 -12.48
CA LEU A 336 -8.88 0.40 -13.78
C LEU A 336 -7.63 -0.49 -13.83
N GLY A 337 -6.62 -0.14 -13.04
CA GLY A 337 -5.32 -0.80 -13.00
C GLY A 337 -4.22 0.20 -12.67
N GLY A 338 -2.98 -0.18 -12.89
CA GLY A 338 -1.84 0.69 -12.64
C GLY A 338 -0.49 0.03 -12.87
N GLY A 339 0.54 0.72 -12.41
CA GLY A 339 1.93 0.32 -12.57
C GLY A 339 2.87 0.94 -11.55
N VAL A 340 4.16 0.63 -11.66
CA VAL A 340 5.23 1.15 -10.80
C VAL A 340 6.01 2.23 -11.54
N ILE A 341 6.09 3.42 -10.95
CA ILE A 341 6.76 4.60 -11.55
C ILE A 341 8.26 4.31 -11.73
N ALA A 342 8.77 4.57 -12.94
CA ALA A 342 10.14 4.27 -13.37
C ALA A 342 11.06 5.49 -13.46
#